data_AF-A3IJ56-F1
#
_entry.id   AF-A3IJ56-F1
#
_cell.length_a   1.000
_cell.length_b   1.000
_cell.length_c   1.000
_cell.angle_alpha   90.00
_cell.angle_beta   90.00
_cell.angle_gamma   90.00
#
_symmetry.space_group_name_H-M   'P 1'
#
loop_
_entity.id
_entity.type
_entity.pdbx_description
1 polymer ?
#
loop_
_entity_poly.entity_id
_entity_poly.type
_entity_poly.pdbx_seq_one_letter_code
_entity_poly.pdbx_strand_id
1 'polypeptide(L)'
;MDRFNNNQFMLNIIDSDIDLISKLSIGIILVGSISLNYSNYQDILKQKFSNNICYQPYFSVINDANAYEFFDNVLKKRSPEKFISDAARKILITYSGGVLRDLINLTQNSIEEAYLNDSDTIQKSHVNAAVEAYGQTKIFGVSNSELQILAKVAKGETFLPRTREYSHLLINQMILEYTYPKKRYAVHPVLLPLISQPLA
;
A
#
# COMPACT_ATOMS: atom_id res chain seq x y z
N MET A 1 9.20 13.67 0.71
CA MET A 1 8.71 14.45 -0.46
C MET A 1 7.84 13.56 -1.33
N ASP A 2 7.01 14.17 -2.18
CA ASP A 2 6.22 13.60 -3.28
C ASP A 2 4.89 12.90 -2.99
N ARG A 3 3.92 13.67 -2.50
CA ARG A 3 2.58 13.65 -3.10
C ARG A 3 2.11 15.08 -3.24
N PHE A 4 2.14 15.61 -4.45
CA PHE A 4 1.41 16.81 -4.77
C PHE A 4 -0.10 16.48 -4.65
N ASN A 5 -0.67 16.71 -3.46
CA ASN A 5 -2.03 16.30 -3.10
C ASN A 5 -3.06 17.40 -3.44
N ASN A 6 -2.83 18.13 -4.52
CA ASN A 6 -3.77 19.12 -5.03
C ASN A 6 -4.38 18.59 -6.32
N ASN A 7 -5.49 17.85 -6.15
CA ASN A 7 -6.25 17.28 -7.24
C ASN A 7 -6.71 18.37 -8.23
N GLN A 8 -7.02 19.58 -7.75
CA GLN A 8 -7.47 20.68 -8.63
C GLN A 8 -6.37 21.12 -9.59
N PHE A 9 -5.14 21.27 -9.11
CA PHE A 9 -4.03 21.65 -9.98
C PHE A 9 -3.67 20.52 -10.97
N MET A 10 -3.74 19.25 -10.56
CA MET A 10 -3.59 18.13 -11.50
C MET A 10 -4.65 18.18 -12.60
N LEU A 11 -5.90 18.50 -12.27
CA LEU A 11 -6.96 18.65 -13.26
C LEU A 11 -6.71 19.82 -14.20
N ASN A 12 -6.23 20.95 -13.67
CA ASN A 12 -5.90 22.09 -14.52
C ASN A 12 -4.83 21.73 -15.56
N ILE A 13 -3.76 21.01 -15.17
CA ILE A 13 -2.76 20.49 -16.12
C ILE A 13 -3.40 19.56 -17.15
N ILE A 14 -4.31 18.68 -16.70
CA ILE A 14 -4.99 17.73 -17.59
C ILE A 14 -5.84 18.46 -18.62
N ASP A 15 -6.51 19.54 -18.23
CA ASP A 15 -7.41 20.29 -19.10
C ASP A 15 -6.66 21.24 -20.05
N SER A 16 -5.57 21.88 -19.62
CA SER A 16 -4.86 22.88 -20.42
C SER A 16 -3.69 22.32 -21.25
N ASP A 17 -2.88 21.45 -20.66
CA ASP A 17 -1.53 21.19 -21.18
C ASP A 17 -1.47 19.89 -21.99
N ILE A 18 -2.24 18.87 -21.60
CA ILE A 18 -2.23 17.57 -22.26
C ILE A 18 -2.70 17.67 -23.70
N ASP A 19 -3.78 18.40 -23.96
CA ASP A 19 -4.33 18.57 -25.29
C ASP A 19 -3.33 19.30 -26.21
N LEU A 20 -2.51 20.20 -25.65
CA LEU A 20 -1.47 20.90 -26.39
C LEU A 20 -0.26 20.00 -26.67
N ILE A 21 0.23 19.26 -25.68
CA ILE A 21 1.37 18.34 -25.82
C ILE A 21 1.04 17.17 -26.75
N SER A 22 -0.20 16.65 -26.69
CA SER A 22 -0.68 15.59 -27.57
C SER A 22 -0.68 16.01 -29.04
N LYS A 23 -1.06 17.26 -29.35
CA LYS A 23 -0.96 17.83 -30.72
C LYS A 23 0.47 17.87 -31.25
N LEU A 24 1.47 17.87 -30.38
CA LEU A 24 2.89 17.82 -30.74
C LEU A 24 3.41 16.39 -30.95
N SER A 25 2.53 15.38 -30.94
CA SER A 25 2.88 13.95 -31.08
C SER A 25 3.84 13.43 -30.00
N ILE A 26 3.76 14.02 -28.80
CA ILE A 26 4.53 13.59 -27.63
C ILE A 26 3.65 12.65 -26.79
N GLY A 27 4.17 11.46 -26.47
CA GLY A 27 3.51 10.53 -25.55
C GLY A 27 3.61 11.01 -24.10
N ILE A 28 2.51 10.94 -23.35
CA ILE A 28 2.43 11.43 -21.97
C ILE A 28 2.02 10.28 -21.05
N ILE A 29 2.73 10.13 -19.93
CA ILE A 29 2.34 9.26 -18.81
C ILE A 29 2.13 10.14 -17.59
N LEU A 30 0.94 10.05 -17.00
CA LEU A 30 0.60 10.77 -15.77
C LEU A 30 0.47 9.80 -14.61
N VAL A 31 1.19 10.12 -13.53
CA VAL A 31 1.12 9.38 -12.28
C VAL A 31 0.39 10.22 -11.27
N GLY A 32 -0.79 9.76 -10.88
CA GLY A 32 -1.68 10.46 -9.95
C GLY A 32 -1.82 9.75 -8.61
N SER A 33 -2.32 10.49 -7.61
CA SER A 33 -2.70 9.91 -6.33
C SER A 33 -3.87 8.93 -6.48
N ILE A 34 -3.90 7.88 -5.65
CA ILE A 34 -5.04 6.97 -5.57
C ILE A 34 -6.35 7.69 -5.23
N SER A 35 -6.28 8.86 -4.58
CA SER A 35 -7.44 9.69 -4.29
C SER A 35 -8.21 10.10 -5.56
N LEU A 36 -7.55 10.20 -6.71
CA LEU A 36 -8.22 10.50 -7.99
C LEU A 36 -9.24 9.43 -8.37
N ASN A 37 -8.94 8.15 -8.10
CA ASN A 37 -9.85 7.03 -8.39
C ASN A 37 -11.07 6.97 -7.47
N TYR A 38 -11.02 7.65 -6.32
CA TYR A 38 -12.06 7.67 -5.29
C TYR A 38 -12.64 9.07 -5.07
N SER A 39 -12.36 9.98 -6.01
CA SER A 39 -12.86 11.36 -6.00
C SER A 39 -13.97 11.54 -7.03
N ASN A 40 -14.67 12.67 -6.93
CA ASN A 40 -15.68 13.08 -7.91
C ASN A 40 -15.11 13.36 -9.31
N TYR A 41 -13.79 13.27 -9.48
CA TYR A 41 -13.10 13.55 -10.75
C TYR A 41 -12.90 12.31 -11.62
N GLN A 42 -13.32 11.13 -11.15
CA GLN A 42 -13.15 9.88 -11.90
C GLN A 42 -13.79 9.94 -13.30
N ASP A 43 -14.94 10.59 -13.42
CA ASP A 43 -15.65 10.71 -14.70
C ASP A 43 -14.92 11.63 -15.69
N ILE A 44 -14.35 12.73 -15.21
CA ILE A 44 -13.51 13.63 -16.03
C ILE A 44 -12.30 12.87 -16.57
N LEU A 45 -11.61 12.12 -15.72
CA LEU A 45 -10.46 11.31 -16.12
C LEU A 45 -10.83 10.25 -17.15
N LYS A 46 -11.95 9.55 -16.96
CA LYS A 46 -12.43 8.54 -17.92
C LYS A 46 -12.74 9.15 -19.29
N GLN A 47 -13.35 10.32 -19.32
CA GLN A 47 -13.64 11.03 -20.58
C GLN A 47 -12.36 11.45 -21.30
N LYS A 48 -11.42 12.08 -20.59
CA LYS A 48 -10.17 12.59 -21.17
C LYS A 48 -9.22 11.49 -21.63
N PHE A 49 -9.09 10.41 -20.87
CA PHE A 49 -8.11 9.36 -21.16
C PHE A 49 -8.68 8.11 -21.83
N SER A 50 -10.00 8.04 -22.10
CA SER A 50 -10.65 7.05 -22.97
C SER A 50 -10.09 5.63 -22.84
N ASN A 51 -10.03 5.11 -21.60
CA ASN A 51 -9.51 3.79 -21.20
C ASN A 51 -7.99 3.59 -21.12
N ASN A 52 -7.16 4.62 -21.31
CA ASN A 52 -5.72 4.56 -21.05
C ASN A 52 -5.35 4.79 -19.57
N ILE A 53 -6.29 4.54 -18.66
CA ILE A 53 -6.05 4.65 -17.21
C ILE A 53 -5.58 3.29 -16.69
N CYS A 54 -4.30 3.21 -16.36
CA CYS A 54 -3.75 2.04 -15.68
C CYS A 54 -3.84 2.25 -14.17
N TYR A 55 -4.81 1.61 -13.52
CA TYR A 55 -4.79 1.47 -12.07
C TYR A 55 -3.86 0.33 -11.69
N GLN A 56 -2.91 0.61 -10.80
CA GLN A 56 -1.97 -0.39 -10.30
C GLN A 56 -2.40 -0.84 -8.90
N PRO A 57 -3.15 -1.96 -8.77
CA PRO A 57 -3.53 -2.52 -7.48
C PRO A 57 -2.32 -3.10 -6.76
N TYR A 58 -2.49 -3.43 -5.48
CA TYR A 58 -1.46 -4.09 -4.71
C TYR A 58 -1.35 -5.58 -5.06
N PHE A 59 -0.17 -6.14 -4.82
CA PHE A 59 0.11 -7.54 -5.12
C PHE A 59 -0.43 -8.46 -4.03
N SER A 60 -1.26 -9.44 -4.39
CA SER A 60 -1.81 -10.35 -3.40
C SER A 60 -0.82 -11.45 -3.00
N VAL A 61 0.25 -11.10 -2.29
CA VAL A 61 1.37 -12.02 -1.93
C VAL A 61 0.96 -13.29 -1.17
N ILE A 62 -0.25 -13.32 -0.58
CA ILE A 62 -0.79 -14.51 0.09
C ILE A 62 -1.47 -15.47 -0.91
N ASN A 63 -2.14 -14.92 -1.92
CA ASN A 63 -2.97 -15.71 -2.86
C ASN A 63 -2.34 -15.85 -4.25
N ASP A 64 -1.18 -15.24 -4.48
CA ASP A 64 -0.46 -15.22 -5.75
C ASP A 64 1.01 -15.60 -5.50
N ALA A 65 1.38 -16.80 -5.96
CA ALA A 65 2.74 -17.31 -5.81
C ALA A 65 3.75 -16.51 -6.63
N ASN A 66 3.37 -15.99 -7.80
CA ASN A 66 4.26 -15.17 -8.64
C ASN A 66 4.52 -13.83 -7.98
N ALA A 67 3.49 -13.23 -7.37
CA ALA A 67 3.65 -12.03 -6.55
C ALA A 67 4.58 -12.29 -5.36
N TYR A 68 4.40 -13.39 -4.63
CA TYR A 68 5.29 -13.74 -3.53
C TYR A 68 6.73 -13.87 -4.00
N GLU A 69 6.96 -14.63 -5.08
CA GLU A 69 8.29 -14.83 -5.66
C GLU A 69 8.93 -13.52 -6.13
N PHE A 70 8.16 -12.62 -6.73
CA PHE A 70 8.65 -11.30 -7.09
C PHE A 70 9.19 -10.54 -5.87
N PHE A 71 8.45 -10.50 -4.76
CA PHE A 71 8.89 -9.82 -3.54
C PHE A 71 10.10 -10.51 -2.89
N ASP A 72 10.13 -11.84 -2.88
CA ASP A 72 11.27 -12.63 -2.41
C ASP A 72 12.54 -12.34 -3.22
N ASN A 73 12.41 -12.27 -4.55
CA ASN A 73 13.50 -11.94 -5.46
C ASN A 73 14.02 -10.50 -5.27
N VAL A 74 13.13 -9.54 -4.98
CA VAL A 74 13.54 -8.16 -4.64
C VAL A 74 14.46 -8.16 -3.41
N LEU A 75 14.10 -8.88 -2.35
CA LEU A 75 14.91 -8.95 -1.13
C LEU A 75 16.24 -9.67 -1.38
N LYS A 76 16.22 -10.82 -2.05
CA LYS A 76 17.43 -11.59 -2.41
C LYS A 76 18.39 -10.81 -3.28
N LYS A 77 17.89 -9.99 -4.21
CA LYS A 77 18.75 -9.21 -5.12
C LYS A 77 19.46 -8.05 -4.42
N ARG A 78 18.90 -7.55 -3.32
CA ARG A 78 19.38 -6.35 -2.60
C ARG A 78 20.08 -6.66 -1.28
N SER A 79 20.19 -7.93 -0.89
CA SER A 79 20.84 -8.33 0.34
C SER A 79 21.87 -9.43 0.06
N PRO A 80 23.01 -9.44 0.77
CA PRO A 80 23.91 -10.58 0.76
C PRO A 80 23.19 -11.86 1.16
N GLU A 81 23.71 -12.99 0.71
CA GLU A 81 23.18 -14.29 1.13
C GLU A 81 23.18 -14.37 2.66
N LYS A 82 22.08 -14.87 3.26
CA LYS A 82 21.89 -15.03 4.71
C LYS A 82 21.81 -13.75 5.54
N PHE A 83 21.88 -12.55 4.94
CA PHE A 83 21.67 -11.30 5.67
C PHE A 83 20.26 -11.18 6.27
N ILE A 84 19.26 -11.76 5.58
CA ILE A 84 17.88 -11.86 6.05
C ILE A 84 17.52 -13.34 6.16
N SER A 85 17.18 -13.80 7.37
CA SER A 85 16.78 -15.19 7.56
C SER A 85 15.49 -15.52 6.80
N ASP A 86 15.29 -16.78 6.43
CA ASP A 86 14.11 -17.20 5.65
C ASP A 86 12.79 -16.89 6.38
N ALA A 87 12.79 -17.04 7.71
CA ALA A 87 11.65 -16.69 8.54
C ALA A 87 11.38 -15.17 8.53
N ALA A 88 12.43 -14.35 8.68
CA ALA A 88 12.32 -12.89 8.61
C ALA A 88 11.80 -12.43 7.24
N ARG A 89 12.33 -13.01 6.16
CA ARG A 89 11.93 -12.71 4.78
C ARG A 89 10.45 -13.01 4.52
N LYS A 90 9.98 -14.18 4.96
CA LYS A 90 8.55 -14.53 4.87
C LYS A 90 7.66 -13.52 5.60
N ILE A 91 8.07 -13.07 6.77
CA ILE A 91 7.32 -12.07 7.56
C ILE A 91 7.34 -10.72 6.85
N LEU A 92 8.48 -10.24 6.38
CA LEU A 92 8.59 -8.99 5.61
C LEU A 92 7.65 -8.97 4.40
N ILE A 93 7.66 -10.04 3.60
CA ILE A 93 6.78 -10.16 2.43
C ILE A 93 5.31 -10.15 2.86
N THR A 94 4.95 -10.97 3.85
CA THR A 94 3.57 -11.07 4.34
C THR A 94 3.07 -9.72 4.88
N TYR A 95 3.85 -9.07 5.73
CA TYR A 95 3.45 -7.84 6.40
C TYR A 95 3.53 -6.60 5.52
N SER A 96 4.27 -6.64 4.41
CA SER A 96 4.22 -5.59 3.38
C SER A 96 2.86 -5.45 2.71
N GLY A 97 1.97 -6.46 2.81
CA GLY A 97 0.69 -6.46 2.10
C GLY A 97 0.82 -6.40 0.59
N GLY A 98 1.98 -6.76 0.04
CA GLY A 98 2.27 -6.58 -1.39
C GLY A 98 2.39 -5.14 -1.84
N VAL A 99 2.71 -4.24 -0.90
CA VAL A 99 3.12 -2.86 -1.17
C VAL A 99 4.65 -2.81 -1.16
N LEU A 100 5.27 -2.59 -2.33
CA LEU A 100 6.74 -2.60 -2.45
C LEU A 100 7.42 -1.53 -1.57
N ARG A 101 6.76 -0.38 -1.38
CA ARG A 101 7.25 0.67 -0.49
C ARG A 101 7.26 0.20 0.97
N ASP A 102 6.20 -0.48 1.40
CA ASP A 102 6.11 -0.96 2.78
C ASP A 102 7.08 -2.12 3.02
N LEU A 103 7.35 -2.95 2.01
CA LEU A 103 8.45 -3.93 2.06
C LEU A 103 9.80 -3.24 2.36
N ILE A 104 10.11 -2.16 1.63
CA ILE A 104 11.36 -1.41 1.80
C ILE A 104 11.43 -0.80 3.21
N ASN A 105 10.37 -0.11 3.64
CA ASN A 105 10.31 0.52 4.97
C ASN A 105 10.44 -0.51 6.09
N LEU A 106 9.68 -1.62 6.03
CA LEU A 106 9.77 -2.68 7.02
C LEU A 106 11.16 -3.32 7.05
N THR A 107 11.80 -3.49 5.89
CA THR A 107 13.16 -4.01 5.81
C THR A 107 14.15 -3.05 6.45
N GLN A 108 14.06 -1.75 6.17
CA GLN A 108 14.91 -0.72 6.78
C GLN A 108 14.75 -0.69 8.30
N ASN A 109 13.52 -0.63 8.79
CA ASN A 109 13.24 -0.67 10.23
C ASN A 109 13.77 -1.97 10.87
N SER A 110 13.68 -3.11 10.17
CA SER A 110 14.21 -4.37 10.68
C SER A 110 15.75 -4.40 10.72
N ILE A 111 16.42 -3.67 9.84
CA ILE A 111 17.89 -3.49 9.88
C ILE A 111 18.26 -2.65 11.10
N GLU A 112 17.52 -1.56 11.37
CA GLU A 112 17.71 -0.73 12.56
C GLU A 112 17.53 -1.56 13.84
N GLU A 113 16.47 -2.36 13.93
CA GLU A 113 16.23 -3.27 15.05
C GLU A 113 17.35 -4.31 15.19
N ALA A 114 17.86 -4.89 14.09
CA ALA A 114 18.97 -5.84 14.14
C ALA A 114 20.27 -5.17 14.65
N TYR A 115 20.53 -3.94 14.20
CA TYR A 115 21.69 -3.15 14.61
C TYR A 115 21.63 -2.82 16.11
N LEU A 116 20.47 -2.41 16.62
CA LEU A 116 20.29 -2.13 18.06
C LEU A 116 20.46 -3.36 18.95
N ASN A 117 20.30 -4.57 18.39
CA ASN A 117 20.48 -5.84 19.08
C ASN A 117 21.83 -6.52 18.78
N ASP A 118 22.81 -5.78 18.23
CA ASP A 118 24.15 -6.28 17.84
C ASP A 118 24.08 -7.56 16.98
N SER A 119 23.14 -7.60 16.03
CA SER A 119 22.90 -8.77 15.18
C SER A 119 23.25 -8.52 13.72
N ASP A 120 24.19 -9.31 13.19
CA ASP A 120 24.59 -9.27 11.77
C ASP A 120 23.55 -9.85 10.80
N THR A 121 22.49 -10.47 11.32
CA THR A 121 21.44 -11.10 10.52
C THR A 121 20.07 -10.62 10.98
N ILE A 122 19.23 -10.21 10.03
CA ILE A 122 17.84 -9.88 10.32
C ILE A 122 17.10 -11.17 10.67
N GLN A 123 16.71 -11.29 11.94
CA GLN A 123 15.92 -12.39 12.48
C GLN A 123 14.45 -12.02 12.58
N LYS A 124 13.61 -13.05 12.81
CA LYS A 124 12.17 -12.90 13.02
C LYS A 124 11.82 -11.87 14.11
N SER A 125 12.58 -11.82 15.20
CA SER A 125 12.38 -10.88 16.30
C SER A 125 12.46 -9.42 15.83
N HIS A 126 13.49 -9.08 15.06
CA HIS A 126 13.71 -7.72 14.55
C HIS A 126 12.57 -7.30 13.62
N VAL A 127 12.13 -8.20 12.73
CA VAL A 127 11.00 -7.93 11.83
C VAL A 127 9.70 -7.76 12.61
N ASN A 128 9.45 -8.57 13.63
CA ASN A 128 8.24 -8.44 14.45
C ASN A 128 8.19 -7.08 15.18
N ALA A 129 9.31 -6.63 15.75
CA ALA A 129 9.40 -5.32 16.37
C ALA A 129 9.14 -4.19 15.36
N ALA A 130 9.76 -4.27 14.18
CA ALA A 130 9.54 -3.31 13.10
C ALA A 130 8.08 -3.29 12.61
N VAL A 131 7.43 -4.46 12.51
CA VAL A 131 6.02 -4.60 12.13
C VAL A 131 5.11 -3.95 13.17
N GLU A 132 5.37 -4.17 14.45
CA GLU A 132 4.61 -3.57 15.55
C GLU A 132 4.72 -2.04 15.51
N ALA A 133 5.94 -1.50 15.47
CA ALA A 133 6.18 -0.06 15.41
C ALA A 133 5.52 0.58 14.17
N TYR A 134 5.60 -0.08 13.01
CA TYR A 134 4.96 0.37 11.77
C TYR A 134 3.43 0.37 11.89
N GLY A 135 2.86 -0.69 12.49
CA GLY A 135 1.43 -0.78 12.78
C GLY A 135 0.95 0.34 13.69
N GLN A 136 1.67 0.62 14.78
CA GLN A 136 1.36 1.70 15.71
C GLN A 136 1.39 3.07 15.05
N THR A 137 2.37 3.31 14.18
CA THR A 137 2.45 4.56 13.39
C THR A 137 1.26 4.71 12.45
N LYS A 138 0.81 3.59 11.86
CA LYS A 138 -0.26 3.56 10.86
C LYS A 138 -1.66 3.68 11.47
N ILE A 139 -1.85 3.22 12.71
CA ILE A 139 -3.12 3.34 13.45
C ILE A 139 -3.24 4.69 14.18
N PHE A 140 -2.14 5.43 14.31
CA PHE A 140 -2.13 6.74 14.95
C PHE A 140 -3.07 7.72 14.24
N GLY A 141 -3.97 8.35 14.99
CA GLY A 141 -4.95 9.30 14.46
C GLY A 141 -6.17 8.67 13.76
N VAL A 142 -6.32 7.34 13.80
CA VAL A 142 -7.51 6.63 13.30
C VAL A 142 -8.67 6.81 14.28
N SER A 143 -9.85 7.18 13.78
CA SER A 143 -11.03 7.40 14.62
C SER A 143 -11.65 6.08 15.09
N ASN A 144 -12.49 6.13 16.13
CA ASN A 144 -13.24 4.95 16.59
C ASN A 144 -14.16 4.36 15.51
N SER A 145 -14.76 5.22 14.66
CA SER A 145 -15.62 4.76 13.57
C SER A 145 -14.82 4.06 12.46
N GLU A 146 -13.61 4.56 12.17
CA GLU A 146 -12.68 3.92 11.25
C GLU A 146 -12.16 2.59 11.79
N LEU A 147 -11.84 2.51 13.09
CA LEU A 147 -11.47 1.24 13.75
C LEU A 147 -12.57 0.20 13.64
N GLN A 148 -13.84 0.59 13.80
CA GLN A 148 -14.97 -0.31 13.60
C GLN A 148 -15.05 -0.81 12.16
N ILE A 149 -14.81 0.05 11.17
CA ILE A 149 -14.78 -0.36 9.76
C ILE A 149 -13.63 -1.35 9.52
N LEU A 150 -12.42 -1.06 10.02
CA LEU A 150 -11.27 -1.96 9.90
C LEU A 150 -11.57 -3.33 10.53
N ALA A 151 -12.16 -3.36 11.74
CA ALA A 151 -12.52 -4.59 12.42
C ALA A 151 -13.56 -5.42 11.63
N LYS A 152 -14.55 -4.77 11.00
CA LYS A 152 -15.53 -5.44 10.12
C LYS A 152 -14.87 -6.04 8.88
N VAL A 153 -14.01 -5.27 8.21
CA VAL A 153 -13.28 -5.75 7.02
C VAL A 153 -12.32 -6.89 7.37
N ALA A 154 -11.68 -6.85 8.54
CA ALA A 154 -10.83 -7.95 9.03
C ALA A 154 -11.63 -9.24 9.27
N LYS A 155 -12.92 -9.14 9.63
CA LYS A 155 -13.84 -10.27 9.76
C LYS A 155 -14.43 -10.75 8.43
N GLY A 156 -14.03 -10.14 7.31
CA GLY A 156 -14.48 -10.52 5.97
C GLY A 156 -15.76 -9.84 5.51
N GLU A 157 -16.23 -8.80 6.21
CA GLU A 157 -17.36 -8.00 5.73
C GLU A 157 -17.00 -7.24 4.45
N THR A 158 -18.01 -6.98 3.61
CA THR A 158 -17.81 -6.30 2.33
C THR A 158 -17.45 -4.83 2.56
N PHE A 159 -16.39 -4.38 1.90
CA PHE A 159 -15.95 -2.99 1.91
C PHE A 159 -16.34 -2.27 0.61
N LEU A 160 -17.04 -1.14 0.71
CA LEU A 160 -17.46 -0.32 -0.42
C LEU A 160 -17.01 1.14 -0.22
N PRO A 161 -16.02 1.64 -0.97
CA PRO A 161 -15.48 2.99 -0.80
C PRO A 161 -16.37 4.07 -1.42
N ARG A 162 -17.54 4.28 -0.81
CA ARG A 162 -18.57 5.22 -1.29
C ARG A 162 -18.67 6.50 -0.44
N THR A 163 -18.12 6.48 0.77
CA THR A 163 -18.11 7.63 1.67
C THR A 163 -16.69 8.13 1.86
N ARG A 164 -16.55 9.40 2.27
CA ARG A 164 -15.25 10.01 2.55
C ARG A 164 -14.43 9.19 3.56
N GLU A 165 -15.09 8.66 4.58
CA GLU A 165 -14.47 7.82 5.61
C GLU A 165 -13.90 6.52 5.03
N TYR A 166 -14.66 5.81 4.18
CA TYR A 166 -14.15 4.60 3.55
C TYR A 166 -13.04 4.92 2.55
N SER A 167 -13.17 6.00 1.77
CA SER A 167 -12.11 6.43 0.85
C SER A 167 -10.82 6.82 1.60
N HIS A 168 -10.93 7.40 2.80
CA HIS A 168 -9.80 7.74 3.65
C HIS A 168 -8.98 6.50 4.05
N LEU A 169 -9.65 5.39 4.40
CA LEU A 169 -9.00 4.11 4.70
C LEU A 169 -8.20 3.54 3.52
N LEU A 170 -8.67 3.73 2.29
CA LEU A 170 -7.92 3.34 1.08
C LEU A 170 -6.77 4.28 0.76
N ILE A 171 -7.00 5.59 0.83
CA ILE A 171 -5.99 6.62 0.49
C ILE A 171 -4.78 6.51 1.42
N ASN A 172 -5.01 6.22 2.71
CA ASN A 172 -3.97 6.00 3.71
C ASN A 172 -3.50 4.55 3.80
N GLN A 173 -3.91 3.70 2.85
CA GLN A 173 -3.48 2.30 2.71
C GLN A 173 -3.76 1.45 3.95
N MET A 174 -4.73 1.84 4.79
CA MET A 174 -5.18 1.00 5.92
C MET A 174 -5.99 -0.19 5.42
N ILE A 175 -6.67 0.00 4.29
CA ILE A 175 -7.27 -1.05 3.49
C ILE A 175 -6.54 -1.07 2.14
N LEU A 176 -6.22 -2.27 1.68
CA LEU A 176 -5.53 -2.54 0.42
C LEU A 176 -6.52 -3.13 -0.57
N GLU A 177 -6.51 -2.60 -1.80
CA GLU A 177 -7.22 -3.21 -2.94
C GLU A 177 -6.31 -4.22 -3.65
N TYR A 178 -6.80 -5.44 -3.80
CA TYR A 178 -6.18 -6.49 -4.60
C TYR A 178 -7.12 -6.84 -5.76
N THR A 179 -6.58 -7.09 -6.94
CA THR A 179 -7.37 -7.55 -8.11
C THR A 179 -7.25 -9.04 -8.39
N TYR A 180 -6.24 -9.71 -7.83
CA TYR A 180 -6.01 -11.14 -8.00
C TYR A 180 -6.34 -11.94 -6.72
N PRO A 181 -6.96 -13.14 -6.83
CA PRO A 181 -7.53 -13.73 -8.05
C PRO A 181 -8.85 -13.07 -8.48
N LYS A 182 -9.45 -12.27 -7.60
CA LYS A 182 -10.61 -11.41 -7.87
C LYS A 182 -10.47 -10.12 -7.08
N LYS A 183 -11.16 -9.06 -7.53
CA LYS A 183 -11.19 -7.79 -6.82
C LYS A 183 -11.68 -7.99 -5.38
N ARG A 184 -10.87 -7.56 -4.41
CA ARG A 184 -11.17 -7.64 -2.98
C ARG A 184 -10.44 -6.53 -2.22
N TYR A 185 -10.96 -6.23 -1.05
CA TYR A 185 -10.36 -5.31 -0.09
C TYR A 185 -9.97 -6.09 1.16
N ALA A 186 -8.81 -5.79 1.73
CA ALA A 186 -8.43 -6.35 3.01
C ALA A 186 -7.67 -5.31 3.83
N VAL A 187 -7.75 -5.44 5.16
CA VAL A 187 -6.96 -4.61 6.07
C VAL A 187 -5.47 -4.87 5.81
N HIS A 188 -4.67 -3.80 5.89
CA HIS A 188 -3.23 -3.89 5.81
C HIS A 188 -2.68 -4.83 6.90
N PRO A 189 -1.84 -5.82 6.57
CA PRO A 189 -1.42 -6.87 7.52
C PRO A 189 -0.83 -6.36 8.84
N VAL A 190 -0.03 -5.30 8.83
CA VAL A 190 0.53 -4.66 10.05
C VAL A 190 -0.52 -4.16 11.05
N LEU A 191 -1.75 -3.90 10.61
CA LEU A 191 -2.84 -3.43 11.47
C LEU A 191 -3.61 -4.60 12.11
N LEU A 192 -3.56 -5.80 11.53
CA LEU A 192 -4.33 -6.96 12.00
C LEU A 192 -4.11 -7.27 13.50
N PRO A 193 -2.86 -7.27 14.02
CA PRO A 193 -2.63 -7.52 15.45
C PRO A 193 -3.26 -6.47 16.37
N LEU A 194 -3.43 -5.23 15.88
CA LEU A 194 -3.89 -4.08 16.67
C LEU A 194 -5.41 -3.98 16.71
N ILE A 195 -6.09 -4.37 15.63
CA ILE A 195 -7.56 -4.30 15.53
C ILE A 195 -8.27 -5.58 15.99
N SER A 196 -7.52 -6.68 16.16
CA SER A 196 -8.06 -7.96 16.64
C SER A 196 -8.14 -8.04 18.17
N GLN A 197 -7.69 -6.99 18.87
CA GLN A 197 -7.86 -6.87 20.32
C GLN A 197 -9.20 -6.21 20.63
N PRO A 198 -9.96 -6.67 21.64
CA PRO A 198 -11.14 -5.95 22.11
C PRO A 198 -10.70 -4.53 22.52
N LEU A 199 -11.41 -3.51 22.04
CA LEU A 199 -11.30 -2.17 22.61
C LEU A 199 -11.64 -2.31 24.10
N ALA A 200 -10.68 -2.01 24.97
CA ALA A 200 -10.84 -2.02 26.41
C ALA A 200 -11.87 -0.97 26.86
#